data_AF-A0A9W4LXT1-F1
#
_entry.id   AF-A0A9W4LXT1-F1
#
_cell.length_a   1.000
_cell.length_b   1.000
_cell.length_c   1.000
_cell.angle_alpha   90.00
_cell.angle_beta   90.00
_cell.angle_gamma   90.00
#
_symmetry.space_group_name_H-M   'P 1'
#
loop_
_entity.id
_entity.type
_entity.pdbx_description
1 polymer ?
#
loop_
_entity_poly.entity_id
_entity_poly.type
_entity_poly.pdbx_seq_one_letter_code
_entity_poly.pdbx_strand_id
1 'polypeptide(L)' 'MRTVFDFSPLYRSSVGFDRIFGALEAASRLDPAGNWPPYDIVKTGDDDYRITMAVAGFSRDELTITQEPNL' A
#
# COMPACT_ATOMS: atom_id res chain seq x y z
N MET A 1 44.47 -13.41 -20.56
CA MET A 1 43.75 -14.09 -19.46
C MET A 1 42.30 -13.63 -19.50
N ARG A 2 41.34 -14.53 -19.73
CA ARG A 2 39.90 -14.21 -19.71
C ARG A 2 39.29 -15.01 -18.58
N THR A 3 38.99 -14.35 -17.47
CA THR A 3 38.36 -14.95 -16.29
C THR A 3 36.92 -15.30 -16.64
N VAL A 4 36.62 -16.59 -16.67
CA VAL A 4 35.25 -17.10 -16.76
C VAL A 4 34.62 -16.90 -15.38
N PHE A 5 33.68 -15.96 -15.27
CA PHE A 5 32.87 -15.79 -14.07
C PHE A 5 31.82 -16.90 -14.06
N ASP A 6 32.01 -17.88 -13.17
CA ASP A 6 31.04 -18.95 -12.92
C ASP A 6 30.05 -18.50 -11.84
N PHE A 7 28.80 -18.27 -12.26
CA PHE A 7 27.69 -17.79 -11.42
C PHE A 7 26.86 -18.93 -10.81
N SER A 8 27.34 -20.17 -10.85
CA SER A 8 26.67 -21.34 -10.26
C SER A 8 26.23 -21.19 -8.78
N PRO A 9 26.84 -20.36 -7.91
CA PRO A 9 26.38 -20.21 -6.52
C PRO A 9 25.11 -19.36 -6.34
N LEU A 10 24.75 -18.50 -7.29
CA LEU A 10 23.61 -17.57 -7.14
C LEU A 10 22.24 -18.27 -7.24
N TYR A 11 22.19 -19.50 -7.73
CA TYR A 11 20.96 -20.30 -7.84
C TYR A 11 20.60 -21.08 -6.58
N ARG A 12 21.41 -21.02 -5.51
CA ARG A 12 21.21 -21.81 -4.28
C ARG A 12 20.43 -21.11 -3.17
N SER A 13 19.61 -20.12 -3.51
CA SER A 13 18.73 -19.42 -2.55
C SER A 13 17.24 -19.42 -2.93
N SER A 14 16.81 -20.16 -3.94
CA SER A 14 15.43 -20.13 -4.44
C SER A 14 14.39 -20.91 -3.61
N VAL A 15 14.71 -21.36 -2.40
CA VAL A 15 13.75 -22.05 -1.52
C VAL A 15 13.66 -21.28 -0.20
N GLY A 16 12.79 -20.27 -0.17
CA GLY A 16 12.57 -19.42 1.00
C GLY A 16 12.07 -18.02 0.67
N PHE A 17 12.45 -17.47 -0.50
CA PHE A 17 11.91 -16.18 -0.96
C PHE A 17 10.39 -16.23 -1.21
N ASP A 18 9.86 -17.36 -1.70
CA ASP A 18 8.41 -17.51 -1.89
C ASP A 18 7.61 -17.32 -0.60
N ARG A 19 8.14 -17.77 0.54
CA ARG A 19 7.48 -17.58 1.85
C ARG A 19 7.57 -16.15 2.34
N ILE A 20 8.66 -15.45 2.03
CA ILE A 20 8.84 -14.03 2.36
C ILE A 20 7.89 -13.17 1.52
N PHE A 21 7.79 -13.44 0.22
CA PHE A 21 6.84 -12.77 -0.67
C PHE A 21 5.39 -13.08 -0.27
N GLY A 22 5.06 -14.34 0.03
CA GLY A 22 3.73 -14.72 0.51
C GLY A 22 3.37 -14.11 1.87
N ALA A 23 4.33 -13.98 2.79
CA ALA A 23 4.11 -13.33 4.09
C ALA A 23 3.96 -11.81 3.96
N LEU A 24 4.73 -11.17 3.07
CA LEU A 24 4.60 -9.75 2.75
C LEU A 24 3.26 -9.45 2.07
N GLU A 25 2.85 -10.30 1.14
CA GLU A 25 1.55 -10.22 0.47
C GLU A 25 0.39 -10.45 1.45
N ALA A 26 0.50 -11.45 2.33
CA ALA A 26 -0.49 -11.69 3.38
C ALA A 26 -0.58 -10.52 4.37
N ALA A 27 0.56 -9.93 4.77
CA ALA A 27 0.60 -8.74 5.61
C ALA A 27 -0.04 -7.51 4.94
N SER A 28 0.14 -7.35 3.62
CA SER A 28 -0.53 -6.29 2.84
C SER A 28 -2.05 -6.48 2.70
N ARG A 29 -2.54 -7.73 2.83
CA ARG A 29 -3.97 -8.07 2.80
C ARG A 29 -4.64 -8.01 4.17
N LEU A 30 -3.90 -7.75 5.26
CA LEU A 30 -4.43 -7.73 6.63
C LEU A 30 -5.14 -6.42 7.02
N ASP A 31 -5.29 -5.45 6.11
CA ASP A 31 -6.07 -4.23 6.39
C ASP A 31 -7.31 -3.96 5.48
N PRO A 32 -8.23 -4.92 5.22
CA PRO A 32 -9.43 -4.63 4.44
C PRO A 32 -10.62 -4.17 5.30
N ALA A 33 -10.54 -4.24 6.63
CA ALA A 33 -11.70 -4.04 7.51
C ALA A 33 -11.74 -2.66 8.18
N GLY A 34 -10.62 -1.92 8.25
CA GLY A 34 -10.56 -0.62 8.93
C GLY A 34 -10.45 0.59 7.99
N ASN A 35 -10.01 0.39 6.74
CA ASN A 35 -9.67 1.47 5.82
C ASN A 35 -10.59 1.53 4.59
N TRP A 36 -11.87 1.16 4.74
CA TRP A 36 -12.89 1.42 3.73
C TRP A 36 -13.68 2.67 4.09
N PRO A 37 -13.90 3.59 3.14
CA PRO A 37 -13.30 3.64 1.79
C PRO A 37 -11.79 3.92 1.84
N PRO A 38 -10.98 3.42 0.88
CA PRO A 38 -9.54 3.70 0.85
C PRO A 38 -9.31 5.20 0.75
N TYR A 39 -8.48 5.75 1.64
CA TYR A 39 -8.13 7.15 1.61
C TYR A 39 -6.65 7.39 1.94
N ASP A 40 -6.15 8.52 1.44
CA ASP A 40 -4.83 9.08 1.73
C ASP A 40 -5.00 10.49 2.31
N ILE A 41 -4.14 10.85 3.27
CA ILE A 41 -4.06 12.20 3.84
C ILE A 41 -2.65 12.73 3.63
N VAL A 42 -2.54 13.90 2.99
CA VAL A 42 -1.26 14.54 2.66
C VAL A 42 -1.26 15.96 3.22
N LYS A 43 -0.23 16.31 4.01
CA LYS A 43 0.04 17.68 4.44
C LYS A 43 0.74 18.44 3.31
N THR A 44 0.16 19.54 2.83
CA THR A 44 0.67 20.32 1.69
C THR A 44 1.24 21.69 2.08
N GLY A 45 1.06 22.11 3.33
CA GLY A 45 1.55 23.35 3.92
C GLY A 45 1.44 23.30 5.45
N ASP A 46 1.75 24.38 6.16
CA ASP A 46 1.76 24.37 7.63
C ASP A 46 0.39 24.02 8.23
N ASP A 47 -0.68 24.55 7.64
CA ASP A 47 -2.08 24.34 8.03
C ASP A 47 -2.94 23.72 6.91
N ASP A 48 -2.33 23.27 5.81
CA ASP A 48 -3.04 22.73 4.65
C ASP A 48 -2.95 21.21 4.58
N TYR A 49 -4.11 20.56 4.48
CA TYR A 49 -4.25 19.11 4.33
C TYR A 49 -5.11 18.76 3.12
N ARG A 50 -4.71 17.70 2.41
CA ARG A 50 -5.47 17.12 1.31
C ARG A 50 -5.85 15.69 1.64
N ILE A 51 -7.15 15.43 1.65
CA ILE A 51 -7.72 14.09 1.83
C ILE A 51 -8.19 13.60 0.45
N THR A 52 -7.71 12.43 0.03
CA THR A 52 -8.13 11.78 -1.23
C THR A 52 -8.75 10.44 -0.88
N MET A 53 -9.90 10.12 -1.47
CA MET A 53 -10.64 8.90 -1.12
C MET A 53 -11.24 8.26 -2.36
N ALA A 54 -11.18 6.93 -2.42
CA ALA A 54 -11.78 6.13 -3.49
C ALA A 54 -13.19 5.67 -3.10
N VAL A 55 -14.21 6.27 -3.71
CA VAL A 55 -15.64 5.97 -3.47
C VAL A 55 -16.32 5.44 -4.73
N ALA A 56 -15.83 4.30 -5.23
CA ALA A 56 -16.41 3.66 -6.41
C ALA A 56 -17.86 3.22 -6.18
N GLY A 57 -18.72 3.43 -7.18
CA GLY A 57 -20.13 3.04 -7.12
C GLY A 57 -21.09 4.14 -6.64
N PHE A 58 -20.58 5.31 -6.27
CA PHE A 58 -21.39 6.48 -5.93
C PHE A 58 -21.26 7.57 -6.99
N SER A 59 -22.37 8.19 -7.31
CA SER A 59 -22.44 9.46 -8.01
C SER A 59 -22.12 10.62 -7.07
N ARG A 60 -21.88 11.81 -7.63
CA ARG A 60 -21.47 12.97 -6.83
C ARG A 60 -22.58 13.45 -5.89
N ASP A 61 -23.83 13.35 -6.33
CA ASP A 61 -25.03 13.76 -5.58
C ASP A 61 -25.38 12.80 -4.43
N GLU A 62 -24.83 11.58 -4.42
CA GLU A 62 -24.96 10.62 -3.33
C GLU A 62 -23.92 10.84 -2.21
N LEU A 63 -22.96 11.75 -2.40
CA LEU A 63 -21.87 12.00 -1.45
C LEU A 63 -22.10 13.29 -0.67
N THR A 64 -22.02 13.21 0.66
CA THR A 64 -22.07 14.36 1.57
C THR A 64 -20.81 14.40 2.43
N ILE A 65 -20.22 15.58 2.58
CA ILE A 65 -19.04 15.81 3.44
C ILE A 65 -19.51 16.58 4.67
N THR A 66 -19.20 16.04 5.85
CA THR A 66 -19.47 16.68 7.14
C THR A 66 -18.17 16.87 7.92
N GLN A 67 -18.12 17.88 8.77
CA GLN A 67 -17.01 18.15 9.67
C GLN A 67 -17.54 18.30 11.09
N GLU A 68 -16.97 17.54 12.01
CA GLU A 68 -17.29 17.64 13.44
C GLU A 68 -16.03 18.06 14.22
N PRO A 69 -16.18 18.93 15.23
CA PRO A 69 -15.08 19.26 16.12
C PRO A 69 -14.76 18.06 17.02
N ASN A 70 -13.48 17.68 17.09
CA ASN A 70 -13.02 16.75 18.12
C ASN A 70 -13.05 17.49 19.48
N LEU A 71 -13.89 17.02 20.39
CA LEU A 71 -13.98 17.50 21.79
C LEU A 71 -12.91 16.88 22.67
#